data_AF-A0A2A5AXA2-F1
#
_entry.id   AF-A0A2A5AXA2-F1
#
_cell.length_a   1.000
_cell.length_b   1.000
_cell.length_c   1.000
_cell.angle_alpha   90.00
_cell.angle_beta   90.00
_cell.angle_gamma   90.00
#
_symmetry.space_group_name_H-M   'P 1'
#
loop_
_entity.id
_entity.type
_entity.pdbx_description
1 polymer ?
#
loop_
_entity_poly.entity_id
_entity_poly.type
_entity_poly.pdbx_seq_one_letter_code
_entity_poly.pdbx_strand_id
1 'polypeptide(L)'
;MFQDLMDWFEQVFDDVALTFFAMLSDLFSFLFDVITKAFLFVLDTLALGLDFMNPLQYISMIPDSTLNMMGVLGISEAMSIIISATGIKLLMQMIPFVGLGSK
;
A
#
# COMPACT_ATOMS: atom_id res chain seq x y z
N MET A 1 -25.16 -20.65 -46.73
CA MET A 1 -24.90 -21.95 -46.09
C MET A 1 -23.40 -22.24 -45.93
N PHE A 2 -22.59 -22.30 -47.01
CA PHE A 2 -21.14 -22.52 -46.85
C PHE A 2 -20.38 -21.27 -46.36
N GLN A 3 -20.84 -20.07 -46.71
CA GLN A 3 -20.28 -18.81 -46.19
C GLN A 3 -20.60 -18.65 -44.69
N ASP A 4 -21.86 -18.86 -44.30
CA ASP A 4 -22.25 -18.83 -42.88
C ASP A 4 -21.49 -19.85 -42.01
N LEU A 5 -21.13 -21.02 -42.57
CA LEU A 5 -20.30 -22.02 -41.89
C LEU A 5 -18.86 -21.56 -41.67
N MET A 6 -18.32 -20.78 -42.61
CA MET A 6 -16.96 -20.24 -42.54
C MET A 6 -16.90 -19.03 -41.59
N ASP A 7 -17.91 -18.17 -41.63
CA ASP A 7 -18.05 -17.03 -40.72
C ASP A 7 -18.23 -17.49 -39.26
N TRP A 8 -18.95 -18.61 -39.04
CA TRP A 8 -19.05 -19.22 -37.72
C TRP A 8 -17.71 -19.76 -37.21
N PHE A 9 -16.88 -20.32 -38.11
CA PHE A 9 -15.55 -20.81 -37.76
C PHE A 9 -14.59 -19.66 -37.39
N GLU A 10 -14.68 -18.54 -38.10
CA GLU A 10 -13.87 -17.35 -37.83
C GLU A 10 -14.25 -16.72 -36.47
N GLN A 11 -15.55 -16.59 -36.18
CA GLN A 11 -16.04 -16.08 -34.89
C GLN A 11 -15.61 -16.95 -33.71
N VAL A 12 -15.71 -18.28 -33.83
CA VAL A 12 -15.28 -19.19 -32.76
C VAL A 12 -13.78 -19.07 -32.50
N PHE A 13 -12.97 -18.87 -33.55
CA PHE A 13 -11.53 -18.72 -33.38
C PHE A 13 -11.15 -17.40 -32.69
N ASP A 14 -11.79 -16.30 -33.08
CA ASP A 14 -11.58 -14.98 -32.48
C ASP A 14 -12.04 -14.94 -31.01
N ASP A 15 -13.20 -15.53 -30.70
CA ASP A 15 -13.73 -15.59 -29.34
C ASP A 15 -12.83 -16.42 -28.41
N VAL A 16 -12.26 -17.53 -28.90
CA VAL A 16 -11.32 -18.36 -28.14
C VAL A 16 -10.02 -17.61 -27.88
N ALA A 17 -9.48 -16.91 -28.88
CA ALA A 17 -8.27 -16.10 -28.72
C ALA A 17 -8.49 -14.93 -27.73
N LEU A 18 -9.62 -14.24 -27.82
CA LEU A 18 -9.99 -13.15 -26.91
C LEU A 18 -10.17 -13.66 -25.48
N THR A 19 -10.86 -14.79 -25.30
CA THR A 19 -11.08 -15.40 -23.99
C THR A 19 -9.77 -15.82 -23.33
N PHE A 20 -8.82 -16.36 -24.11
CA PHE A 20 -7.50 -16.73 -23.60
C PHE A 20 -6.71 -15.49 -23.12
N PHE A 21 -6.75 -14.39 -23.87
CA PHE A 21 -6.08 -13.15 -23.48
C PHE A 21 -6.76 -12.46 -22.27
N ALA A 22 -8.09 -12.52 -22.21
CA ALA A 22 -8.86 -12.02 -21.07
C ALA A 22 -8.53 -12.81 -19.80
N MET A 23 -8.44 -14.15 -19.88
CA MET A 23 -8.05 -15.00 -18.76
C MET A 23 -6.64 -14.68 -18.23
N LEU A 24 -5.68 -14.39 -19.14
CA LEU A 24 -4.33 -14.00 -18.75
C LEU A 24 -4.30 -12.64 -18.04
N SER A 25 -5.08 -11.68 -18.53
CA SER A 25 -5.18 -10.33 -17.94
C SER A 25 -5.88 -10.34 -16.59
N ASP A 26 -6.88 -11.22 -16.42
CA ASP A 26 -7.57 -11.44 -15.15
C ASP A 26 -6.63 -12.09 -14.11
N LEU A 27 -5.82 -13.07 -14.53
CA LEU A 27 -4.78 -13.67 -13.68
C LEU A 27 -3.77 -12.64 -13.17
N PHE A 28 -3.35 -11.70 -14.01
CA PHE A 28 -2.45 -10.62 -13.61
C PHE A 28 -3.11 -9.66 -12.60
N SER A 29 -4.37 -9.32 -12.83
CA SER A 29 -5.15 -8.46 -11.93
C SER A 29 -5.38 -9.14 -10.56
N PHE A 30 -5.64 -10.45 -10.56
CA PHE A 30 -5.76 -11.25 -9.34
C PHE A 30 -4.46 -11.27 -8.52
N LEU A 31 -3.30 -11.49 -9.17
CA LEU A 31 -2.00 -11.44 -8.52
C LEU A 31 -1.73 -10.08 -7.86
N PHE A 32 -2.06 -8.99 -8.55
CA PHE A 32 -1.91 -7.65 -8.03
C PHE A 32 -2.83 -7.37 -6.83
N ASP A 33 -4.09 -7.83 -6.88
CA ASP A 33 -5.05 -7.71 -5.78
C ASP A 33 -4.59 -8.50 -4.53
N VAL A 34 -4.07 -9.72 -4.71
CA VAL A 34 -3.52 -10.53 -3.61
C VAL A 34 -2.35 -9.83 -2.93
N ILE A 35 -1.41 -9.27 -3.70
CA ILE A 35 -0.26 -8.53 -3.15
C ILE A 35 -0.76 -7.31 -2.37
N THR A 36 -1.69 -6.55 -2.94
CA THR A 36 -2.24 -5.34 -2.29
C THR A 36 -2.97 -5.68 -0.98
N LYS A 37 -3.76 -6.76 -0.96
CA LYS A 37 -4.42 -7.25 0.26
C LYS A 37 -3.43 -7.72 1.31
N ALA A 38 -2.34 -8.37 0.91
CA ALA A 38 -1.28 -8.77 1.84
C ALA A 38 -0.59 -7.54 2.47
N PHE A 39 -0.35 -6.48 1.70
CA PHE A 39 0.16 -5.22 2.22
C PHE A 39 -0.80 -4.55 3.20
N LEU A 40 -2.10 -4.52 2.89
CA LEU A 40 -3.11 -3.97 3.79
C LEU A 40 -3.18 -4.75 5.12
N PHE A 41 -3.08 -6.08 5.07
CA PHE A 41 -3.02 -6.90 6.27
C PHE A 41 -1.80 -6.59 7.14
N VAL A 42 -0.62 -6.41 6.52
CA VAL A 42 0.59 -6.00 7.25
C VAL A 42 0.42 -4.60 7.84
N LEU A 43 -0.16 -3.66 7.10
CA LEU A 43 -0.44 -2.32 7.61
C LEU A 43 -1.41 -2.33 8.79
N ASP A 44 -2.47 -3.11 8.74
CA ASP A 44 -3.44 -3.22 9.84
C ASP A 44 -2.79 -3.84 11.09
N THR A 45 -1.94 -4.86 10.92
CA THR A 45 -1.19 -5.44 12.05
C THR A 45 -0.15 -4.48 12.63
N LEU A 46 0.51 -3.67 11.80
CA LEU A 46 1.41 -2.61 12.27
C LEU A 46 0.64 -1.47 12.93
N ALA A 47 -0.54 -1.10 12.45
CA ALA A 47 -1.41 -0.09 13.07
C ALA A 47 -1.79 -0.48 14.51
N LEU A 48 -2.05 -1.77 14.76
CA LEU A 48 -2.25 -2.29 16.11
C LEU A 48 -0.98 -2.20 16.99
N GLY A 49 0.21 -2.32 16.39
CA GLY A 49 1.50 -2.12 17.08
C GLY A 49 1.86 -0.65 17.33
N LEU A 50 1.36 0.27 16.49
CA LEU A 50 1.59 1.71 16.62
C LEU A 50 0.77 2.36 17.74
N ASP A 51 -0.22 1.67 18.31
CA ASP A 51 -0.90 2.09 19.54
C ASP A 51 0.08 2.13 20.73
N PHE A 52 1.13 1.31 20.70
CA PHE A 52 2.25 1.34 21.65
C PHE A 52 3.21 2.51 21.43
N MET A 53 3.20 3.09 20.22
CA MET A 53 3.94 4.29 19.84
C MET A 53 3.09 5.56 20.02
N ASN A 54 1.98 5.53 20.77
CA ASN A 54 1.20 6.72 21.03
C ASN A 54 2.09 7.75 21.77
N PRO A 55 2.55 8.82 21.10
CA PRO A 55 3.51 9.75 21.69
C PRO A 55 2.88 10.52 22.86
N LEU A 56 1.55 10.47 23.04
CA LEU A 56 0.86 11.00 24.21
C LEU A 56 1.27 10.31 25.52
N GLN A 57 1.58 9.00 25.52
CA GLN A 57 2.06 8.33 26.73
C GLN A 57 3.45 8.83 27.14
N TYR A 58 4.33 9.08 26.18
CA TYR A 58 5.67 9.63 26.44
C TYR A 58 5.62 11.12 26.81
N ILE A 59 4.68 11.89 26.26
CA ILE A 59 4.44 13.30 26.65
C ILE A 59 3.97 13.40 28.11
N SER A 60 3.16 12.44 28.59
CA SER A 60 2.66 12.44 29.96
C SER A 60 3.70 12.10 31.04
N MET A 61 4.89 11.61 30.65
CA MET A 61 6.01 11.33 31.56
C MET A 61 7.03 12.48 31.64
N ILE A 62 6.84 13.54 30.85
CA ILE A 62 7.75 14.70 30.84
C ILE A 62 7.36 15.65 31.99
N PRO A 63 8.29 16.04 32.87
CA PRO A 63 8.03 16.99 33.95
C PRO A 63 7.45 18.31 33.40
N ASP A 64 6.47 18.90 34.09
CA ASP A 64 5.74 20.11 33.66
C ASP A 64 6.65 21.30 33.30
N SER A 65 7.80 21.42 33.96
CA SER A 65 8.82 22.45 33.66
C SER A 65 9.44 22.28 32.28
N THR A 66 9.64 21.04 31.86
CA THR A 66 10.23 20.69 30.57
C THR A 66 9.17 20.73 29.46
N LEU A 67 7.93 20.39 29.77
CA LEU A 67 6.77 20.50 28.87
C LEU A 67 6.54 21.96 28.42
N ASN A 68 6.60 22.92 29.35
CA ASN A 68 6.51 24.35 29.03
C ASN A 68 7.68 24.81 28.15
N MET A 69 8.90 24.33 28.42
CA MET A 69 10.08 24.67 27.62
C MET A 69 10.00 24.06 26.20
N MET A 70 9.45 22.85 26.07
CA MET A 70 9.22 22.16 24.79
C MET A 70 8.14 22.84 23.94
N GLY A 71 7.14 23.46 24.58
CA GLY A 71 6.14 24.29 23.90
C GLY A 71 6.73 25.57 23.30
N VAL A 72 7.65 26.24 24.00
CA VAL A 72 8.34 27.43 23.50
C VAL A 72 9.34 27.11 22.39
N LEU A 73 9.96 25.92 22.43
CA LEU A 73 10.93 25.46 21.45
C LEU A 73 10.32 24.80 20.20
N GLY A 74 8.99 24.66 20.13
CA GLY A 74 8.31 24.03 18.99
C GLY A 74 8.64 22.54 18.79
N ILE A 75 9.10 21.85 19.86
CA ILE A 75 9.53 20.45 19.76
C ILE A 75 8.36 19.53 19.39
N SER A 76 7.14 19.87 19.81
CA SER A 76 5.93 19.14 19.41
C SER A 76 5.71 19.18 17.89
N GLU A 77 5.94 20.35 17.26
CA GLU A 77 5.79 20.51 15.81
C GLU A 77 6.91 19.77 15.07
N ALA A 78 8.15 19.88 15.54
CA ALA A 78 9.29 19.16 14.97
C ALA A 78 9.10 17.63 15.03
N MET A 79 8.58 17.11 16.15
CA MET A 79 8.26 15.68 16.30
C MET A 79 7.17 15.23 15.34
N SER A 80 6.12 16.04 15.14
CA SER A 80 5.05 15.73 14.18
C SER A 80 5.55 15.67 12.73
N ILE A 81 6.50 16.53 12.37
CA ILE A 81 7.16 16.53 11.05
C ILE A 81 8.00 15.27 10.88
N ILE A 82 8.77 14.87 11.88
CA ILE A 82 9.60 13.67 11.82
C ILE A 82 8.74 12.40 11.69
N ILE A 83 7.67 12.32 12.48
CA ILE A 83 6.74 11.17 12.46
C ILE A 83 6.03 11.09 11.11
N SER A 84 5.51 12.21 10.59
CA SER A 84 4.85 12.25 9.27
C SER A 84 5.81 11.91 8.13
N ALA A 85 7.03 12.44 8.15
CA ALA A 85 8.07 12.13 7.15
C ALA A 85 8.49 10.65 7.20
N THR A 86 8.63 10.07 8.39
CA THR A 86 8.94 8.64 8.56
C THR A 86 7.78 7.75 8.09
N GLY A 87 6.54 8.18 8.34
CA GLY A 87 5.34 7.53 7.82
C GLY A 87 5.31 7.51 6.29
N ILE A 88 5.54 8.67 5.65
CA ILE A 88 5.63 8.76 4.18
C ILE A 88 6.75 7.84 3.65
N LYS A 89 7.90 7.81 4.31
CA LYS A 89 9.02 6.93 3.93
C LYS A 89 8.62 5.45 3.96
N LEU A 90 7.94 4.99 5.00
CA LEU A 90 7.43 3.61 5.11
C LEU A 90 6.37 3.30 4.04
N LEU A 91 5.45 4.23 3.80
CA LEU A 91 4.42 4.08 2.77
C LEU A 91 5.03 3.95 1.37
N MET A 92 6.05 4.76 1.06
CA MET A 92 6.73 4.67 -0.24
C MET A 92 7.51 3.36 -0.38
N GLN A 93 8.12 2.83 0.69
CA GLN A 93 8.86 1.57 0.65
C GLN A 93 7.99 0.33 0.38
N MET A 94 6.67 0.40 0.62
CA MET A 94 5.74 -0.68 0.24
C MET A 94 5.45 -0.74 -1.27
N ILE A 95 5.69 0.36 -2.00
CA ILE A 95 5.70 0.29 -3.46
C ILE A 95 6.99 -0.43 -3.85
N PRO A 96 6.91 -1.58 -4.56
CA PRO A 96 8.06 -2.44 -4.83
C PRO A 96 9.16 -1.77 -5.68
N PHE A 97 8.91 -0.57 -6.20
CA PHE A 97 9.84 0.24 -6.98
C PHE A 97 10.60 1.32 -6.17
N VAL A 98 10.35 1.47 -4.86
CA VAL A 98 10.99 2.54 -4.05
C VAL A 98 11.82 2.00 -2.87
N GLY A 99 11.73 0.71 -2.50
CA GLY A 99 12.76 0.15 -1.60
C GLY A 99 12.44 -1.13 -0.82
N LEU A 100 12.54 -2.28 -1.48
CA LEU A 100 13.26 -3.47 -0.96
C LEU A 100 14.21 -4.05 -2.04
N GLY A 101 14.66 -3.20 -2.96
CA GLY A 101 15.53 -3.55 -4.09
C GLY A 101 16.75 -2.64 -4.21
N SER A 102 17.28 -2.13 -3.10
CA SER A 102 18.60 -1.47 -3.10
C SER A 102 19.50 -2.13 -2.06
N LYS A 103 20.10 -3.24 -2.49
CA LYS A 103 21.53 -3.16 -2.78
C LYS A 103 21.67 -2.68 -4.21
#